data_AF-A0A1E5E069-F1
#
_entry.id   AF-A0A1E5E069-F1
#
_cell.length_a   1.000
_cell.length_b   1.000
_cell.length_c   1.000
_cell.angle_alpha   90.00
_cell.angle_beta   90.00
_cell.angle_gamma   90.00
#
_symmetry.space_group_name_H-M   'P 1'
#
loop_
_entity.id
_entity.type
_entity.pdbx_description
1 polymer ?
#
loop_
_entity_poly.entity_id
_entity_poly.type
_entity_poly.pdbx_seq_one_letter_code
_entity_poly.pdbx_strand_id
1 'polypeptide(L)'
;MSAKQAKDFLQLPHEPSHAVEFSTKQILDDIHIPNGRWNTDNIPEPITATFPEWGAGGGTQAITNSPIEVNPNKVVELKNE
;
A
#
# COMPACT_ATOMS: atom_id res chain seq x y z
N MET A 1 5.45 15.84 -4.07
CA MET A 1 4.24 15.24 -4.66
C MET A 1 3.02 15.96 -4.11
N SER A 2 2.12 16.42 -4.95
CA SER A 2 0.80 16.89 -4.50
C SER A 2 -0.14 15.71 -4.27
N ALA A 3 -1.20 15.90 -3.49
CA ALA A 3 -2.24 14.89 -3.28
C ALA A 3 -2.86 14.42 -4.62
N LYS A 4 -2.97 15.34 -5.60
CA LYS A 4 -3.42 15.04 -6.97
C LYS A 4 -2.48 14.08 -7.69
N GLN A 5 -1.17 14.31 -7.61
CA GLN A 5 -0.18 13.41 -8.19
C GLN A 5 -0.23 12.03 -7.53
N ALA A 6 -0.40 11.96 -6.21
CA ALA A 6 -0.53 10.68 -5.50
C ALA A 6 -1.76 9.86 -5.94
N LYS A 7 -2.87 10.52 -6.29
CA LYS A 7 -4.08 9.88 -6.83
C LYS A 7 -3.82 9.18 -8.16
N ASP A 8 -3.07 9.83 -9.06
CA ASP A 8 -2.76 9.27 -10.39
C ASP A 8 -1.84 8.03 -10.32
N PHE A 9 -1.10 7.88 -9.20
CA PHE A 9 -0.27 6.70 -8.93
C PHE A 9 -0.96 5.66 -8.03
N LEU A 10 -2.20 5.91 -7.60
CA LEU A 10 -2.92 5.00 -6.71
C LEU A 10 -3.50 3.83 -7.52
N GLN A 11 -2.80 2.70 -7.50
CA GLN A 11 -3.14 1.50 -8.28
C GLN A 11 -4.22 0.64 -7.59
N LEU A 12 -5.35 1.24 -7.23
CA LEU A 12 -6.47 0.47 -6.70
C LEU A 12 -7.33 -0.03 -7.87
N PRO A 13 -7.75 -1.32 -7.89
CA PRO A 13 -8.65 -1.85 -8.91
C PRO A 13 -10.05 -1.19 -8.87
N HIS A 14 -10.34 -0.50 -7.78
CA HIS A 14 -11.60 0.20 -7.52
C HIS A 14 -11.31 1.56 -6.89
N GLU A 15 -12.16 2.54 -7.17
CA GLU A 15 -12.10 3.82 -6.47
C GLU A 15 -12.50 3.64 -5.00
N PRO A 16 -11.69 4.11 -4.04
CA PRO A 16 -12.04 4.02 -2.64
C PRO A 16 -13.19 4.97 -2.33
N SER A 17 -14.24 4.46 -1.66
CA SER A 17 -15.38 5.26 -1.21
C SER A 17 -15.18 5.84 0.20
N HIS A 18 -14.21 5.33 0.95
CA HIS A 18 -13.95 5.72 2.34
C HIS A 18 -12.45 5.80 2.60
N ALA A 19 -12.05 6.68 3.52
CA ALA A 19 -10.70 6.78 4.04
C ALA A 19 -10.71 6.79 5.57
N VAL A 20 -9.65 6.25 6.17
CA VAL A 20 -9.44 6.28 7.61
C VAL A 20 -7.95 6.36 7.92
N GLU A 21 -7.60 7.12 8.95
CA GLU A 21 -6.22 7.21 9.45
C GLU A 21 -6.04 6.24 10.62
N PHE A 22 -4.92 5.51 10.60
CA PHE A 22 -4.51 4.60 11.67
C PHE A 22 -3.04 4.77 12.01
N SER A 23 -2.65 4.36 13.22
CA SER A 23 -1.23 4.38 13.61
C SER A 23 -0.51 3.15 13.07
N THR A 24 0.55 3.34 12.30
CA THR A 24 1.42 2.26 11.83
C THR A 24 2.17 1.54 12.95
N LYS A 25 2.21 2.12 14.16
CA LYS A 25 2.80 1.47 15.34
C LYS A 25 2.15 0.12 15.67
N GLN A 26 0.88 -0.06 15.30
CA GLN A 26 0.15 -1.30 15.59
C GLN A 26 0.60 -2.50 14.75
N ILE A 27 1.36 -2.28 13.67
CA ILE A 27 1.82 -3.34 12.76
C ILE A 27 3.35 -3.47 12.72
N LEU A 28 4.09 -2.79 13.61
CA LEU A 28 5.56 -2.79 13.56
C LEU A 28 6.16 -4.18 13.75
N ASP A 29 5.53 -5.01 14.56
CA ASP A 29 5.99 -6.38 14.85
C ASP A 29 5.58 -7.40 13.76
N ASP A 30 4.72 -6.99 12.83
CA ASP A 30 4.17 -7.84 11.76
C ASP A 30 4.08 -7.05 10.45
N ILE A 31 5.19 -6.43 10.07
CA ILE A 31 5.39 -5.85 8.76
C ILE A 31 6.54 -6.57 8.08
N HIS A 32 6.31 -7.08 6.87
CA HIS A 32 7.37 -7.63 6.04
C HIS A 32 7.34 -7.02 4.64
N ILE A 33 8.54 -6.85 4.09
CA ILE A 33 8.73 -6.43 2.71
C ILE A 33 8.77 -7.72 1.89
N PRO A 34 7.90 -7.89 0.89
CA PRO A 34 7.96 -9.05 0.03
C PRO A 34 9.25 -9.06 -0.77
N ASN A 35 9.71 -10.25 -1.11
CA ASN A 35 10.84 -10.42 -1.99
C ASN A 35 10.41 -10.45 -3.46
N GLY A 36 11.43 -10.31 -4.30
CA GLY A 36 11.43 -10.47 -5.74
C GLY A 36 10.48 -11.55 -6.22
N ARG A 37 9.76 -11.29 -7.31
CA ARG A 37 8.96 -12.32 -8.00
C ARG A 37 7.98 -13.03 -7.05
N TRP A 38 7.24 -12.26 -6.25
CA TRP A 38 6.15 -12.78 -5.42
C TRP A 38 6.69 -13.74 -4.36
N ASN A 39 7.76 -13.33 -3.67
CA ASN A 39 8.48 -14.12 -2.66
C ASN A 39 9.23 -15.35 -3.19
N THR A 40 9.54 -15.41 -4.49
CA THR A 40 10.32 -16.52 -5.06
C THR A 40 11.81 -16.22 -5.24
N ASP A 41 12.22 -14.95 -5.06
CA ASP A 41 13.63 -14.55 -5.04
C ASP A 41 14.08 -14.13 -3.62
N ASN A 42 15.38 -13.94 -3.43
CA ASN A 42 16.01 -13.51 -2.16
C ASN A 42 16.29 -12.00 -2.12
N ILE A 43 15.94 -11.28 -3.17
CA ILE A 43 16.13 -9.83 -3.27
C ILE A 43 14.88 -9.17 -2.70
N PRO A 44 14.97 -8.35 -1.64
CA PRO A 44 13.84 -7.53 -1.21
C PRO A 44 13.37 -6.63 -2.38
N GLU A 45 12.06 -6.38 -2.52
CA GLU A 45 11.52 -5.40 -3.49
C GLU A 45 11.12 -4.07 -2.80
N PRO A 46 12.04 -3.24 -2.24
CA PRO A 46 11.60 -2.00 -1.62
C PRO A 46 11.01 -1.03 -2.65
N ILE A 47 11.54 -1.03 -3.86
CA ILE A 47 11.20 -0.13 -4.95
C ILE A 47 11.64 -0.88 -6.21
N THR A 48 10.81 -0.90 -7.24
CA THR A 48 10.96 -1.57 -8.55
C THR A 48 12.18 -1.13 -9.36
N ALA A 49 13.37 -1.30 -8.80
CA ALA A 49 14.63 -1.16 -9.50
C ALA A 49 15.03 -2.49 -10.20
N THR A 50 14.58 -3.62 -9.67
CA THR A 50 15.09 -4.94 -10.04
C THR A 50 14.36 -5.62 -11.20
N PHE A 51 13.11 -5.24 -11.52
CA PHE A 51 12.30 -5.89 -12.56
C PHE A 51 11.50 -4.86 -13.41
N PRO A 52 12.17 -4.03 -14.23
CA PRO A 52 11.52 -3.00 -15.05
C PRO A 52 10.56 -3.56 -16.11
N GLU A 53 10.71 -4.83 -16.49
CA GLU A 53 9.86 -5.51 -17.46
C GLU A 53 8.42 -5.75 -16.96
N TRP A 54 8.18 -5.57 -15.66
CA TRP A 54 6.87 -5.70 -15.01
C TRP A 54 6.19 -4.31 -14.86
N GLY A 55 6.76 -3.27 -15.47
CA GLY A 55 6.26 -1.89 -15.44
C GLY A 55 6.92 -1.03 -14.37
N ALA A 56 6.38 0.18 -14.15
CA ALA A 56 6.94 1.16 -13.21
C ALA A 56 6.90 0.73 -11.72
N GLY A 57 6.39 -0.47 -11.43
CA GLY A 57 6.03 -0.95 -10.10
C GLY A 57 4.53 -0.94 -9.84
N GLY A 58 4.12 -1.50 -8.70
CA GLY A 58 2.71 -1.72 -8.38
C GLY A 58 2.39 -2.91 -7.48
N GLY A 59 3.38 -3.78 -7.23
CA GLY A 59 3.24 -4.88 -6.27
C GLY A 59 3.06 -4.38 -4.83
N THR A 60 2.49 -5.23 -3.98
CA THR A 60 2.37 -4.93 -2.54
C THR A 60 3.74 -4.61 -1.97
N GLN A 61 3.93 -3.40 -1.44
CA GLN A 61 5.26 -2.93 -0.99
C GLN A 61 5.56 -3.29 0.46
N ALA A 62 4.51 -3.50 1.25
CA ALA A 62 4.58 -3.96 2.62
C ALA A 62 3.32 -4.77 2.92
N ILE A 63 3.49 -5.93 3.54
CA ILE A 63 2.41 -6.82 3.92
C ILE A 63 2.38 -6.90 5.44
N THR A 64 1.18 -6.82 5.99
CA THR A 64 0.87 -7.16 7.39
C THR A 64 -0.32 -8.12 7.38
N ASN A 65 -0.27 -9.14 8.23
CA ASN A 65 -1.42 -10.03 8.45
C ASN A 65 -2.19 -9.64 9.72
N SER A 66 -1.69 -8.65 10.45
CA SER A 66 -2.31 -8.13 11.65
C SER A 66 -3.59 -7.37 11.29
N PRO A 67 -4.67 -7.54 12.07
CA PRO A 67 -5.87 -6.74 11.89
C PRO A 67 -5.56 -5.27 12.15
N ILE A 68 -6.04 -4.39 11.27
CA ILE A 68 -5.93 -2.94 11.47
C ILE A 68 -7.12 -2.47 12.31
N GLU A 69 -6.86 -2.07 13.54
CA GLU A 69 -7.83 -1.43 14.41
C GLU A 69 -8.03 0.03 14.00
N VAL A 70 -9.28 0.38 13.70
CA VAL A 70 -9.67 1.73 13.28
C VAL A 70 -10.77 2.26 14.18
N ASN A 71 -10.78 3.57 14.42
CA ASN A 71 -11.89 4.24 15.09
C ASN A 71 -13.02 4.50 14.08
N PRO A 72 -14.21 3.88 14.22
CA PRO A 72 -15.30 4.05 13.25
C PRO A 72 -15.74 5.51 13.07
N ASN A 73 -15.61 6.33 14.11
CA ASN A 73 -15.98 7.75 14.08
C ASN A 73 -15.01 8.62 13.27
N LYS A 74 -13.87 8.07 12.84
CA LYS A 74 -12.85 8.76 12.03
C LYS A 74 -12.85 8.30 10.57
N VAL A 75 -13.78 7.43 10.17
CA VAL A 75 -13.94 7.04 8.77
C VAL A 75 -14.61 8.20 8.02
N VAL A 76 -14.00 8.63 6.93
CA VAL A 76 -14.46 9.73 6.09
C VAL A 76 -14.94 9.17 4.75
N GLU A 77 -16.15 9.55 4.34
CA GLU A 77 -16.64 9.26 2.99
C GLU A 77 -15.88 10.14 1.97
N LEU A 78 -15.28 9.48 0.97
CA LEU A 78 -14.59 10.15 -0.10
C LEU A 78 -15.63 10.55 -1.15
N LYS A 79 -15.86 11.85 -1.30
CA LYS A 79 -16.71 12.37 -2.36
C LYS A 79 -15.93 12.36 -3.67
N ASN A 80 -16.52 11.73 -4.69
CA ASN A 80 -15.99 11.80 -6.05
C ASN A 80 -16.23 13.23 -6.56
N GLU A 81 -15.16 14.01 -6.70
CA GLU A 81 -15.13 15.29 -7.42
C GLU A 81 -15.07 15.08 -8.93
#